data_AF-A0A927GN58-F1
#
_entry.id   AF-A0A927GN58-F1
#
_cell.length_a   1.000
_cell.length_b   1.000
_cell.length_c   1.000
_cell.angle_alpha   90.00
_cell.angle_beta   90.00
_cell.angle_gamma   90.00
#
_symmetry.space_group_name_H-M   'P 1'
#
loop_
_entity.id
_entity.type
_entity.pdbx_description
1 polymer ?
#
loop_
_entity_poly.entity_id
_entity_poly.type
_entity_poly.pdbx_seq_one_letter_code
_entity_poly.pdbx_strand_id
1 'polypeptide(L)'
;MLVGPGPHGPASRLLFFRTPGWGDSLTRATGDTPSPVDRAADLARWREVPLALLTNGREWALVHARPKEATTVAVFDADLWLEEPLLLRAFASLLHARRAALPALDPSGAHTSSLAALFARTADQQAEVTDTLGKQVRAAVALLVAELSRLDRESNGELLARVDGKPLYDSALTVMMRLVFLLYAEEQRLLPSDDRLYAESYAVAPLHDALDAERSLHGGELGDRRAAAWPRLLAVFAAIHGGSTHDELWIPAYGGSLFDPARFPWLTGAKVTDRVVFEILDALLVLRRKGKGREAMSYKGLDVEQIGHVYEGLLEYGCERADEPYLGIALGRDGQYEAVLPLRELETWQAAGSIERELKEATGVTSVAQIRKALDGAGTVTAELHASAGNDDELAARIAPFAGLVDDDLRGEPQVFPAGSMVMVRSGNRRNTGTHYTPRSWPRRSSSTPSPHCASPRGRRTARRSARGRPSRPGNC
;
A
#
# COMPACT_ATOMS: atom_id res chain seq x y z
N MET A 1 -40.21 3.80 9.12
CA MET A 1 -39.09 3.19 9.87
C MET A 1 -39.27 1.69 9.86
N LEU A 2 -38.21 0.94 9.57
CA LEU A 2 -38.21 -0.51 9.64
C LEU A 2 -37.81 -0.94 11.06
N VAL A 3 -38.56 -1.87 11.63
CA VAL A 3 -38.35 -2.39 12.99
C VAL A 3 -37.96 -3.86 12.88
N GLY A 4 -37.05 -4.31 13.75
CA GLY A 4 -36.63 -5.70 13.83
C GLY A 4 -36.35 -6.13 15.27
N PRO A 5 -35.90 -7.38 15.50
CA PRO A 5 -35.66 -7.90 16.85
C PRO A 5 -34.52 -7.15 17.53
N GLY A 6 -34.65 -6.89 18.83
CA GLY A 6 -33.65 -6.25 19.68
C GLY A 6 -33.63 -6.82 21.10
N PRO A 7 -32.58 -6.51 21.89
CA PRO A 7 -32.34 -7.12 23.20
C PRO A 7 -33.43 -6.82 24.24
N HIS A 8 -34.18 -5.74 24.06
CA HIS A 8 -35.27 -5.32 24.96
C HIS A 8 -36.64 -5.23 24.24
N GLY A 9 -36.79 -5.96 23.12
CA GLY A 9 -38.00 -5.91 22.28
C GLY A 9 -37.73 -5.35 20.88
N PRO A 10 -38.79 -4.98 20.13
CA PRO A 10 -38.68 -4.44 18.78
C PRO A 10 -37.84 -3.15 18.79
N ALA A 11 -36.82 -3.10 17.94
CA ALA A 11 -35.92 -1.96 17.84
C ALA A 11 -35.90 -1.43 16.40
N SER A 12 -35.73 -0.12 16.27
CA SER A 12 -35.52 0.57 14.99
C SER A 12 -34.24 0.05 14.31
N ARG A 13 -34.33 -0.30 13.04
CA ARG A 13 -33.19 -0.84 12.27
C ARG A 13 -32.83 -0.03 11.05
N LEU A 14 -33.82 0.58 10.40
CA LEU A 14 -33.61 1.43 9.24
C LEU A 14 -34.61 2.59 9.24
N LEU A 15 -34.09 3.82 9.12
CA LEU A 15 -34.89 5.02 8.90
C LEU A 15 -35.24 5.14 7.42
N PHE A 16 -36.45 5.58 7.09
CA PHE A 16 -36.87 5.75 5.70
C PHE A 16 -37.39 7.17 5.48
N PHE A 17 -36.87 7.84 4.46
CA PHE A 17 -37.21 9.21 4.10
C PHE A 17 -37.58 9.28 2.63
N ARG A 18 -38.63 10.05 2.33
CA ARG A 18 -39.00 10.41 0.96
C ARG A 18 -38.92 11.91 0.82
N THR A 19 -38.13 12.40 -0.13
CA THR A 19 -38.10 13.82 -0.47
C THR A 19 -39.19 14.13 -1.51
N PRO A 20 -39.82 15.32 -1.44
CA PRO A 20 -40.94 15.66 -2.33
C PRO A 20 -40.52 16.10 -3.74
N GLY A 21 -39.27 16.54 -3.95
CA GLY A 21 -38.78 17.02 -5.25
C GLY A 21 -38.32 15.88 -6.16
N TRP A 22 -39.07 15.59 -7.21
CA TRP A 22 -38.68 14.60 -8.23
C TRP A 22 -37.56 15.20 -9.11
N GLY A 23 -36.36 14.63 -9.05
CA GLY A 23 -35.19 15.07 -9.83
C GLY A 23 -34.16 15.91 -9.06
N ASP A 24 -34.44 16.32 -7.82
CA ASP A 24 -33.45 17.00 -6.96
C ASP A 24 -32.43 15.98 -6.42
N SER A 25 -31.14 16.27 -6.60
CA SER A 25 -30.07 15.38 -6.14
C SER A 25 -30.10 15.16 -4.63
N LEU A 26 -30.05 13.90 -4.20
CA LEU A 26 -30.04 13.53 -2.77
C LEU A 26 -28.72 13.86 -2.06
N THR A 27 -27.62 14.01 -2.82
CA THR A 27 -26.26 14.19 -2.29
C THR A 27 -25.75 15.63 -2.40
N ARG A 28 -26.44 16.49 -3.16
CA ARG A 28 -26.01 17.88 -3.36
C ARG A 28 -26.54 18.78 -2.24
N ALA A 29 -25.65 19.56 -1.62
CA ALA A 29 -26.02 20.64 -0.72
C ALA A 29 -26.55 21.85 -1.51
N THR A 30 -27.49 22.60 -0.93
CA THR A 30 -28.10 23.77 -1.59
C THR A 30 -27.87 25.03 -0.75
N GLY A 31 -26.93 25.88 -1.17
CA GLY A 31 -26.49 27.03 -0.38
C GLY A 31 -25.93 26.60 0.98
N ASP A 32 -26.43 27.19 2.06
CA ASP A 32 -26.06 26.83 3.44
C ASP A 32 -26.84 25.62 3.99
N THR A 33 -27.68 24.97 3.17
CA THR A 33 -28.46 23.81 3.61
C THR A 33 -27.69 22.52 3.31
N PRO A 34 -27.42 21.66 4.33
CA PRO A 34 -26.80 20.35 4.12
C PRO A 34 -27.63 19.48 3.17
N SER A 35 -26.98 18.52 2.51
CA SER A 35 -27.69 17.64 1.58
C SER A 35 -28.77 16.82 2.31
N PRO A 36 -29.81 16.34 1.61
CA PRO A 36 -30.77 15.40 2.18
C PRO A 36 -30.11 14.20 2.87
N VAL A 37 -29.05 13.67 2.27
CA VAL A 37 -28.25 12.58 2.82
C VAL A 37 -27.55 12.96 4.14
N ASP A 38 -26.95 14.16 4.22
CA ASP A 38 -26.29 14.63 5.46
C ASP A 38 -27.28 14.76 6.61
N ARG A 39 -28.47 15.32 6.33
CA ARG A 39 -29.53 15.45 7.35
C ARG A 39 -30.02 14.09 7.84
N ALA A 40 -30.12 13.11 6.95
CA ALA A 40 -30.48 11.75 7.35
C ALA A 40 -29.35 11.05 8.13
N ALA A 41 -28.09 11.31 7.81
CA ALA A 41 -26.95 10.82 8.58
C ALA A 41 -26.94 11.40 10.00
N ASP A 42 -27.19 12.70 10.16
CA ASP A 42 -27.27 13.34 11.47
C ASP A 42 -28.43 12.81 12.30
N LEU A 43 -29.58 12.56 11.66
CA LEU A 43 -30.73 11.96 12.34
C LEU A 43 -30.48 10.49 12.72
N ALA A 44 -29.80 9.73 11.85
CA ALA A 44 -29.35 8.36 12.13
C ALA A 44 -28.44 8.31 13.37
N ARG A 45 -27.48 9.24 13.45
CA ARG A 45 -26.60 9.42 14.62
C ARG A 45 -27.39 9.78 15.88
N TRP A 46 -28.27 10.77 15.79
CA TRP A 46 -29.06 11.26 16.93
C TRP A 46 -30.03 10.19 17.48
N ARG A 47 -30.57 9.34 16.61
CA ARG A 47 -31.46 8.23 16.99
C ARG A 47 -30.74 6.93 17.32
N GLU A 48 -29.42 6.88 17.15
CA GLU A 48 -28.60 5.66 17.27
C GLU A 48 -29.12 4.50 16.38
N VAL A 49 -29.64 4.84 15.19
CA VAL A 49 -30.08 3.88 14.17
C VAL A 49 -29.13 4.00 12.98
N PRO A 50 -28.21 3.04 12.78
CA PRO A 50 -27.06 3.23 11.90
C PRO A 50 -27.42 3.29 10.41
N LEU A 51 -28.63 2.91 10.00
CA LEU A 51 -29.04 2.84 8.60
C LEU A 51 -30.21 3.79 8.31
N ALA A 52 -30.11 4.50 7.18
CA ALA A 52 -31.18 5.29 6.60
C ALA A 52 -31.29 5.04 5.10
N LEU A 53 -32.51 5.02 4.58
CA LEU A 53 -32.80 4.94 3.14
C LEU A 53 -33.59 6.18 2.73
N LEU A 54 -33.11 6.90 1.74
CA LEU A 54 -33.74 8.09 1.18
C LEU A 54 -34.12 7.85 -0.27
N THR A 55 -35.22 8.43 -0.71
CA THR A 55 -35.56 8.45 -2.14
C THR A 55 -36.29 9.72 -2.55
N ASN A 56 -35.99 10.21 -3.75
CA ASN A 56 -36.75 11.25 -4.45
C ASN A 56 -37.66 10.66 -5.56
N GLY A 57 -37.74 9.33 -5.66
CA GLY A 57 -38.45 8.58 -6.70
C GLY A 57 -37.56 8.08 -7.84
N ARG A 58 -36.47 8.79 -8.15
CA ARG A 58 -35.46 8.37 -9.15
C ARG A 58 -34.22 7.82 -8.47
N GLU A 59 -33.59 8.62 -7.62
CA GLU A 59 -32.44 8.21 -6.81
C GLU A 59 -32.91 7.52 -5.53
N TRP A 60 -32.19 6.46 -5.16
CA TRP A 60 -32.33 5.77 -3.88
C TRP A 60 -30.98 5.80 -3.17
N ALA A 61 -30.87 6.55 -2.08
CA ALA A 61 -29.64 6.68 -1.31
C ALA A 61 -29.73 5.85 -0.02
N LEU A 62 -28.87 4.84 0.09
CA LEU A 62 -28.63 4.09 1.32
C LEU A 62 -27.49 4.75 2.09
N VAL A 63 -27.78 5.15 3.32
CA VAL A 63 -26.87 5.88 4.20
C VAL A 63 -26.56 5.02 5.41
N HIS A 64 -25.28 4.89 5.73
CA HIS A 64 -24.81 4.33 6.99
C HIS A 64 -24.08 5.41 7.79
N ALA A 65 -24.53 5.67 9.01
CA ALA A 65 -23.97 6.70 9.87
C ALA A 65 -24.01 6.28 11.34
N ARG A 66 -22.85 6.21 11.98
CA ARG A 66 -22.70 5.97 13.42
C ARG A 66 -22.11 7.21 14.12
N PRO A 67 -22.36 7.40 15.42
CA PRO A 67 -21.70 8.45 16.18
C PRO A 67 -20.18 8.32 16.08
N LYS A 68 -19.49 9.44 15.82
CA LYS A 68 -18.01 9.52 15.69
C LYS A 68 -17.39 8.71 14.53
N GLU A 69 -18.21 8.24 13.58
CA GLU A 69 -17.73 7.58 12.36
C GLU A 69 -18.10 8.39 11.11
N ALA A 70 -17.32 8.21 10.05
CA ALA A 70 -17.60 8.79 8.74
C ALA A 70 -18.93 8.26 8.19
N THR A 71 -19.66 9.12 7.47
CA THR A 71 -20.90 8.73 6.78
C THR A 71 -20.55 7.95 5.51
N THR A 72 -21.16 6.79 5.32
CA THR A 72 -21.09 6.05 4.05
C THR A 72 -22.40 6.18 3.30
N VAL A 73 -22.33 6.42 1.99
CA VAL A 73 -23.50 6.66 1.13
C VAL A 73 -23.36 5.82 -0.13
N ALA A 74 -24.40 5.08 -0.49
CA ALA A 74 -24.54 4.41 -1.77
C ALA A 74 -25.82 4.91 -2.45
N VAL A 75 -25.69 5.43 -3.68
CA VAL A 75 -26.81 5.94 -4.47
C VAL A 75 -27.08 5.01 -5.64
N PHE A 76 -28.34 4.63 -5.81
CA PHE A 76 -28.83 3.81 -6.91
C PHE A 76 -29.77 4.65 -7.77
N ASP A 77 -29.52 4.72 -9.08
CA ASP A 77 -30.44 5.34 -10.03
C ASP A 77 -31.47 4.30 -10.48
N ALA A 78 -32.76 4.57 -10.22
CA ALA A 78 -33.85 3.68 -10.60
C ALA A 78 -34.06 3.61 -12.12
N ASP A 79 -33.62 4.63 -12.87
CA ASP A 79 -33.73 4.63 -14.33
C ASP A 79 -32.88 3.51 -14.96
N LEU A 80 -31.79 3.11 -14.30
CA LEU A 80 -30.88 2.03 -14.76
C LEU A 80 -31.40 0.62 -14.45
N TRP A 81 -32.46 0.46 -13.67
CA TRP A 81 -32.89 -0.88 -13.21
C TRP A 81 -33.32 -1.83 -14.33
N LEU A 82 -33.84 -1.29 -15.44
CA LEU A 82 -34.24 -2.09 -16.61
C LEU A 82 -33.02 -2.52 -17.45
N GLU A 83 -32.02 -1.65 -17.54
CA GLU A 83 -30.80 -1.87 -18.33
C GLU A 83 -29.77 -2.71 -17.58
N GLU A 84 -29.75 -2.59 -16.24
CA GLU A 84 -28.81 -3.29 -15.35
C GLU A 84 -29.54 -4.17 -14.31
N PRO A 85 -30.00 -5.39 -14.69
CA PRO A 85 -30.69 -6.29 -13.77
C PRO A 85 -29.86 -6.70 -12.54
N LEU A 86 -28.53 -6.70 -12.65
CA LEU A 86 -27.63 -6.98 -11.54
C LEU A 86 -27.66 -5.86 -10.48
N LEU A 87 -27.72 -4.60 -10.89
CA LEU A 87 -27.83 -3.45 -10.00
C LEU A 87 -29.14 -3.52 -9.19
N LEU A 88 -30.25 -3.80 -9.86
CA LEU A 88 -31.56 -3.99 -9.21
C LEU A 88 -31.53 -5.17 -8.21
N ARG A 89 -30.93 -6.31 -8.60
CA ARG A 89 -30.78 -7.46 -7.69
C ARG A 89 -29.91 -7.13 -6.49
N ALA A 90 -28.82 -6.38 -6.66
CA ALA A 90 -27.97 -5.95 -5.57
C ALA A 90 -28.74 -5.04 -4.60
N PHE A 91 -29.44 -4.03 -5.12
CA PHE A 91 -30.30 -3.15 -4.34
C PHE A 91 -31.37 -3.92 -3.55
N ALA A 92 -32.12 -4.79 -4.23
CA ALA A 92 -33.15 -5.63 -3.59
C ALA A 92 -32.57 -6.57 -2.53
N SER A 93 -31.37 -7.12 -2.78
CA SER A 93 -30.68 -7.99 -1.83
C SER A 93 -30.28 -7.23 -0.57
N LEU A 94 -29.75 -6.01 -0.69
CA LEU A 94 -29.33 -5.18 0.44
C LEU A 94 -30.51 -4.77 1.34
N LEU A 95 -31.67 -4.51 0.74
CA LEU A 95 -32.89 -4.08 1.45
C LEU A 95 -33.83 -5.22 1.83
N HIS A 96 -33.49 -6.46 1.50
CA HIS A 96 -34.29 -7.62 1.87
C HIS A 96 -34.48 -7.67 3.40
N ALA A 97 -35.67 -8.07 3.87
CA ALA A 97 -36.01 -8.00 5.31
C ALA A 97 -34.99 -8.71 6.21
N ARG A 98 -34.43 -9.85 5.78
CA ARG A 98 -33.37 -10.56 6.51
C ARG A 98 -32.04 -9.78 6.58
N ARG A 99 -31.78 -8.85 5.66
CA ARG A 99 -30.62 -7.96 5.70
C ARG A 99 -30.90 -6.69 6.49
N ALA A 100 -32.06 -6.06 6.29
CA ALA A 100 -32.35 -4.74 6.85
C ALA A 100 -32.92 -4.78 8.28
N ALA A 101 -33.60 -5.85 8.70
CA ALA A 101 -34.26 -5.93 10.00
C ALA A 101 -33.46 -6.68 11.08
N LEU A 102 -32.47 -7.49 10.71
CA LEU A 102 -31.67 -8.22 11.70
C LEU A 102 -30.67 -7.28 12.42
N PRO A 103 -30.38 -7.50 13.72
CA PRO A 103 -29.34 -6.77 14.44
C PRO A 103 -27.94 -7.07 13.86
N ALA A 104 -26.95 -6.24 14.18
CA ALA A 104 -25.57 -6.47 13.74
C ALA A 104 -24.96 -7.75 14.35
N LEU A 105 -25.30 -8.03 15.62
CA LEU A 105 -24.85 -9.19 16.37
C LEU A 105 -26.05 -10.06 16.74
N ASP A 106 -25.86 -11.38 16.74
CA ASP A 106 -26.80 -12.32 17.32
C ASP A 106 -26.63 -12.39 18.87
N PRO A 107 -27.50 -13.14 19.58
CA PRO A 107 -27.39 -13.28 21.03
C PRO A 107 -26.08 -13.95 21.52
N SER A 108 -25.36 -14.65 20.65
CA SER A 108 -24.06 -15.26 20.96
C SER A 108 -22.88 -14.30 20.78
N GLY A 109 -23.14 -13.08 20.28
CA GLY A 109 -22.12 -12.09 19.97
C GLY A 109 -21.49 -12.27 18.58
N ALA A 110 -21.97 -13.21 17.77
CA ALA A 110 -21.49 -13.38 16.40
C ALA A 110 -22.21 -12.42 15.45
N HIS A 111 -21.49 -11.93 14.43
CA HIS A 111 -22.12 -11.06 13.44
C HIS A 111 -23.19 -11.79 12.64
N THR A 112 -24.36 -11.18 12.47
CA THR A 112 -25.41 -11.74 11.62
C THR A 112 -25.12 -11.52 10.13
N SER A 113 -26.08 -11.90 9.27
CA SER A 113 -26.05 -11.55 7.85
C SER A 113 -26.65 -10.17 7.55
N SER A 114 -26.99 -9.37 8.57
CA SER A 114 -27.62 -8.06 8.38
C SER A 114 -26.70 -7.06 7.68
N LEU A 115 -27.29 -6.04 7.06
CA LEU A 115 -26.54 -4.93 6.48
C LEU A 115 -25.74 -4.17 7.56
N ALA A 116 -26.32 -4.00 8.75
CA ALA A 116 -25.61 -3.43 9.89
C ALA A 116 -24.42 -4.30 10.33
N ALA A 117 -24.55 -5.63 10.27
CA ALA A 117 -23.45 -6.56 10.53
C ALA A 117 -22.36 -6.45 9.47
N LEU A 118 -22.71 -6.26 8.20
CA LEU A 118 -21.75 -6.06 7.12
C LEU A 118 -20.92 -4.78 7.34
N PHE A 119 -21.55 -3.66 7.70
CA PHE A 119 -20.83 -2.44 8.04
C PHE A 119 -19.93 -2.60 9.28
N ALA A 120 -20.44 -3.27 10.33
CA ALA A 120 -19.63 -3.56 11.52
C ALA A 120 -18.40 -4.41 11.18
N ARG A 121 -18.59 -5.50 10.43
CA ARG A 121 -17.50 -6.35 9.94
C ARG A 121 -16.50 -5.58 9.08
N THR A 122 -16.99 -4.66 8.23
CA THR A 122 -16.12 -3.86 7.36
C THR A 122 -15.24 -2.92 8.17
N ALA A 123 -15.81 -2.27 9.20
CA ALA A 123 -15.05 -1.42 10.11
C ALA A 123 -13.98 -2.22 10.88
N ASP A 124 -14.33 -3.39 11.41
CA ASP A 124 -13.39 -4.27 12.10
C ASP A 124 -12.30 -4.79 11.15
N GLN A 125 -12.65 -5.05 9.89
CA GLN A 125 -11.72 -5.51 8.86
C GLN A 125 -10.80 -4.41 8.33
N GLN A 126 -11.12 -3.12 8.50
CA GLN A 126 -10.32 -2.05 7.91
C GLN A 126 -8.94 -1.94 8.56
N ALA A 127 -8.84 -2.21 9.87
CA ALA A 127 -7.54 -2.34 10.55
C ALA A 127 -6.74 -3.57 10.04
N GLU A 128 -7.43 -4.69 9.78
CA GLU A 128 -6.84 -5.90 9.19
C GLU A 128 -6.35 -5.64 7.75
N VAL A 129 -7.09 -4.84 6.95
CA VAL A 129 -6.66 -4.40 5.61
C VAL A 129 -5.33 -3.66 5.70
N THR A 130 -5.22 -2.65 6.57
CA THR A 130 -4.01 -1.82 6.67
C THR A 130 -2.80 -2.62 7.14
N ASP A 131 -2.97 -3.56 8.09
CA ASP A 131 -1.89 -4.44 8.54
C ASP A 131 -1.46 -5.40 7.42
N THR A 132 -2.42 -6.00 6.70
CA THR A 132 -2.12 -6.90 5.57
C THR A 132 -1.40 -6.15 4.45
N LEU A 133 -1.91 -4.98 4.05
CA LEU A 133 -1.27 -4.14 3.04
C LEU A 133 0.13 -3.72 3.47
N GLY A 134 0.33 -3.33 4.74
CA GLY A 134 1.64 -3.00 5.27
C GLY A 134 2.66 -4.13 5.13
N LYS A 135 2.25 -5.38 5.39
CA LYS A 135 3.09 -6.57 5.19
C LYS A 135 3.41 -6.79 3.72
N GLN A 136 2.43 -6.67 2.83
CA GLN A 136 2.63 -6.88 1.39
C GLN A 136 3.51 -5.79 0.77
N VAL A 137 3.33 -4.52 1.17
CA VAL A 137 4.19 -3.41 0.75
C VAL A 137 5.62 -3.65 1.22
N ARG A 138 5.83 -4.12 2.46
CA ARG A 138 7.17 -4.47 2.95
C ARG A 138 7.82 -5.57 2.10
N ALA A 139 7.08 -6.62 1.78
CA ALA A 139 7.56 -7.70 0.91
C ALA A 139 7.88 -7.20 -0.50
N ALA A 140 7.09 -6.26 -1.04
CA ALA A 140 7.34 -5.63 -2.33
C ALA A 140 8.60 -4.75 -2.32
N VAL A 141 8.85 -4.00 -1.23
CA VAL A 141 10.13 -3.27 -1.05
C VAL A 141 11.30 -4.24 -1.00
N ALA A 142 11.20 -5.31 -0.20
CA ALA A 142 12.25 -6.31 -0.08
C ALA A 142 12.55 -6.99 -1.43
N LEU A 143 11.50 -7.34 -2.20
CA LEU A 143 11.64 -7.90 -3.55
C LEU A 143 12.35 -6.93 -4.49
N LEU A 144 11.96 -5.65 -4.50
CA LEU A 144 12.60 -4.65 -5.35
C LEU A 144 14.07 -4.45 -4.98
N VAL A 145 14.41 -4.41 -3.69
CA VAL A 145 15.80 -4.35 -3.22
C VAL A 145 16.58 -5.59 -3.68
N ALA A 146 16.00 -6.79 -3.54
CA ALA A 146 16.62 -8.04 -3.97
C ALA A 146 16.86 -8.07 -5.48
N GLU A 147 15.92 -7.58 -6.27
CA GLU A 147 16.05 -7.50 -7.73
C GLU A 147 17.13 -6.49 -8.15
N LEU A 148 17.15 -5.30 -7.55
CA LEU A 148 18.18 -4.30 -7.83
C LEU A 148 19.58 -4.80 -7.42
N SER A 149 19.65 -5.52 -6.31
CA SER A 149 20.85 -6.22 -5.83
C SER A 149 21.31 -7.29 -6.82
N ARG A 150 20.39 -8.07 -7.39
CA ARG A 150 20.69 -9.08 -8.43
C ARG A 150 21.24 -8.42 -9.69
N LEU A 151 20.58 -7.38 -10.19
CA LEU A 151 21.02 -6.60 -11.35
C LEU A 151 22.39 -5.93 -11.13
N ASP A 152 22.69 -5.50 -9.90
CA ASP A 152 24.01 -5.00 -9.52
C ASP A 152 25.07 -6.09 -9.67
N ARG A 153 24.81 -7.31 -9.18
CA ARG A 153 25.75 -8.44 -9.35
C ARG A 153 25.95 -8.82 -10.80
N GLU A 154 24.88 -8.85 -11.60
CA GLU A 154 24.96 -9.15 -13.05
C GLU A 154 25.70 -8.08 -13.84
N SER A 155 25.73 -6.84 -13.34
CA SER A 155 26.52 -5.73 -13.88
C SER A 155 27.87 -5.54 -13.19
N ASN A 156 28.36 -6.54 -12.43
CA ASN A 156 29.62 -6.48 -11.69
C ASN A 156 29.77 -5.24 -10.78
N GLY A 157 28.66 -4.80 -10.18
CA GLY A 157 28.62 -3.66 -9.26
C GLY A 157 28.45 -2.29 -9.94
N GLU A 158 28.29 -2.23 -11.27
CA GLU A 158 28.18 -0.96 -11.99
C GLU A 158 26.88 -0.21 -11.66
N LEU A 159 25.75 -0.92 -11.50
CA LEU A 159 24.44 -0.31 -11.26
C LEU A 159 24.40 0.47 -9.93
N LEU A 160 24.94 -0.09 -8.85
CA LEU A 160 24.93 0.50 -7.51
C LEU A 160 26.31 1.05 -7.09
N ALA A 161 27.24 1.24 -8.02
CA ALA A 161 28.60 1.72 -7.75
C ALA A 161 28.67 3.02 -6.92
N ARG A 162 27.63 3.85 -6.97
CA ARG A 162 27.52 5.13 -6.24
C ARG A 162 26.29 5.19 -5.33
N VAL A 163 25.68 4.05 -5.02
CA VAL A 163 24.43 3.96 -4.27
C VAL A 163 24.66 3.13 -3.01
N ASP A 164 24.76 3.83 -1.88
CA ASP A 164 24.83 3.19 -0.56
C ASP A 164 23.48 2.57 -0.17
N GLY A 165 23.48 1.78 0.91
CA GLY A 165 22.29 1.07 1.39
C GLY A 165 21.10 1.96 1.72
N LYS A 166 21.33 3.11 2.36
CA LYS A 166 20.24 4.04 2.65
C LYS A 166 19.59 4.62 1.38
N PRO A 167 20.34 5.22 0.43
CA PRO A 167 19.77 5.64 -0.86
C PRO A 167 19.06 4.54 -1.64
N LEU A 168 19.55 3.29 -1.61
CA LEU A 168 18.88 2.15 -2.22
C LEU A 168 17.51 1.90 -1.58
N TYR A 169 17.47 1.81 -0.25
CA TYR A 169 16.22 1.62 0.49
C TYR A 169 15.22 2.75 0.24
N ASP A 170 15.68 4.01 0.35
CA ASP A 170 14.87 5.20 0.12
C ASP A 170 14.28 5.22 -1.30
N SER A 171 15.02 4.72 -2.30
CA SER A 171 14.55 4.62 -3.69
C SER A 171 13.45 3.57 -3.85
N ALA A 172 13.61 2.38 -3.27
CA ALA A 172 12.64 1.29 -3.35
C ALA A 172 11.34 1.67 -2.64
N LEU A 173 11.45 2.25 -1.43
CA LEU A 173 10.30 2.78 -0.70
C LEU A 173 9.60 3.90 -1.48
N THR A 174 10.35 4.80 -2.10
CA THR A 174 9.79 5.89 -2.92
C THR A 174 9.00 5.34 -4.12
N VAL A 175 9.48 4.27 -4.76
CA VAL A 175 8.74 3.61 -5.85
C VAL A 175 7.40 3.05 -5.33
N MET A 176 7.38 2.38 -4.17
CA MET A 176 6.13 1.89 -3.58
C MET A 176 5.15 3.02 -3.26
N MET A 177 5.64 4.13 -2.72
CA MET A 177 4.82 5.31 -2.45
C MET A 177 4.22 5.90 -3.72
N ARG A 178 4.99 5.97 -4.80
CA ARG A 178 4.49 6.44 -6.11
C ARG A 178 3.38 5.53 -6.63
N LEU A 179 3.55 4.22 -6.54
CA LEU A 179 2.54 3.25 -6.99
C LEU A 179 1.24 3.36 -6.21
N VAL A 180 1.30 3.38 -4.88
CA VAL A 180 0.11 3.54 -4.03
C VAL A 180 -0.60 4.87 -4.33
N PHE A 181 0.16 5.96 -4.51
CA PHE A 181 -0.42 7.24 -4.88
C PHE A 181 -1.12 7.18 -6.25
N LEU A 182 -0.51 6.55 -7.25
CA LEU A 182 -1.13 6.39 -8.58
C LEU A 182 -2.41 5.55 -8.50
N LEU A 183 -2.38 4.42 -7.79
CA LEU A 183 -3.57 3.57 -7.59
C LEU A 183 -4.72 4.34 -6.93
N TYR A 184 -4.41 5.12 -5.90
CA TYR A 184 -5.38 6.02 -5.28
C TYR A 184 -5.91 7.07 -6.26
N ALA A 185 -5.02 7.75 -6.99
CA ALA A 185 -5.39 8.81 -7.92
C ALA A 185 -6.22 8.30 -9.11
N GLU A 186 -5.91 7.11 -9.62
CA GLU A 186 -6.67 6.42 -10.68
C GLU A 186 -8.08 6.08 -10.21
N GLU A 187 -8.24 5.53 -9.00
CA GLU A 187 -9.55 5.19 -8.44
C GLU A 187 -10.40 6.41 -8.11
N GLN A 188 -9.78 7.53 -7.72
CA GLN A 188 -10.44 8.81 -7.47
C GLN A 188 -10.70 9.64 -8.74
N ARG A 189 -10.32 9.12 -9.93
CA ARG A 189 -10.40 9.83 -11.22
C ARG A 189 -9.70 11.20 -11.21
N LEU A 190 -8.60 11.30 -10.47
CA LEU A 190 -7.73 12.48 -10.45
C LEU A 190 -6.76 12.50 -11.64
N LEU A 191 -6.56 11.34 -12.26
CA LEU A 191 -5.79 11.13 -13.48
C LEU A 191 -6.74 10.84 -14.65
N PRO A 192 -6.30 11.01 -15.91
CA PRO A 192 -7.16 10.83 -17.09
C PRO A 192 -7.42 9.35 -17.38
N SER A 193 -8.01 8.61 -16.42
CA SER A 193 -8.30 7.17 -16.52
C SER A 193 -9.31 6.84 -17.62
N ASP A 194 -10.13 7.81 -18.03
CA ASP A 194 -11.08 7.67 -19.14
C ASP A 194 -10.40 7.90 -20.52
N ASP A 195 -9.16 8.40 -20.56
CA ASP A 195 -8.37 8.55 -21.78
C ASP A 195 -7.75 7.21 -22.18
N ARG A 196 -7.94 6.81 -23.44
CA ARG A 196 -7.48 5.51 -23.94
C ARG A 196 -5.96 5.37 -23.88
N LEU A 197 -5.21 6.40 -24.27
CA LEU A 197 -3.74 6.35 -24.30
C LEU A 197 -3.20 6.25 -22.88
N TYR A 198 -3.76 7.01 -21.92
CA TYR A 198 -3.42 6.86 -20.51
C TYR A 198 -3.72 5.45 -19.99
N ALA A 199 -4.95 4.97 -20.17
CA ALA A 199 -5.40 3.68 -19.66
C ALA A 199 -4.55 2.52 -20.21
N GLU A 200 -4.26 2.51 -21.52
CA GLU A 200 -3.52 1.43 -22.16
C GLU A 200 -2.01 1.49 -21.88
N SER A 201 -1.42 2.69 -21.77
CA SER A 201 0.04 2.88 -21.78
C SER A 201 0.66 3.41 -20.50
N TYR A 202 -0.11 3.98 -19.56
CA TYR A 202 0.44 4.62 -18.35
C TYR A 202 -0.24 4.16 -17.07
N ALA A 203 -1.52 3.80 -17.12
CA ALA A 203 -2.25 3.40 -15.94
C ALA A 203 -1.68 2.13 -15.29
N VAL A 204 -1.67 2.10 -13.96
CA VAL A 204 -1.03 1.05 -13.15
C VAL A 204 -1.92 -0.18 -13.02
N ALA A 205 -3.21 0.00 -12.73
CA ALA A 205 -4.13 -1.14 -12.61
C ALA A 205 -4.27 -1.93 -13.94
N PRO A 206 -4.45 -1.27 -15.11
CA PRO A 206 -4.43 -1.99 -16.40
C PRO A 206 -3.11 -2.67 -16.74
N LEU A 207 -1.97 -2.10 -16.28
CA LEU A 207 -0.66 -2.75 -16.44
C LEU A 207 -0.59 -4.08 -15.66
N HIS A 208 -1.11 -4.09 -14.43
CA HIS A 208 -1.24 -5.33 -13.66
C HIS A 208 -2.08 -6.37 -14.40
N ASP A 209 -3.26 -5.98 -14.90
CA ASP A 209 -4.17 -6.91 -15.60
C ASP A 209 -3.55 -7.47 -16.88
N ALA A 210 -2.79 -6.65 -17.61
CA ALA A 210 -2.05 -7.08 -18.79
C ALA A 210 -0.96 -8.11 -18.45
N LEU A 211 -0.22 -7.88 -17.37
CA LEU A 211 0.82 -8.80 -16.89
C LEU A 211 0.21 -10.12 -16.35
N ASP A 212 -0.93 -10.07 -15.65
CA ASP A 212 -1.66 -11.26 -15.17
C ASP A 212 -2.18 -12.11 -16.34
N ALA A 213 -2.73 -11.45 -17.36
CA ALA A 213 -3.20 -12.11 -18.57
C ALA A 213 -2.04 -12.77 -19.33
N GLU A 214 -0.91 -12.09 -19.48
CA GLU A 214 0.27 -12.64 -20.14
C GLU A 214 0.83 -13.86 -19.40
N ARG A 215 0.95 -13.76 -18.07
CA ARG A 215 1.36 -14.87 -17.20
C ARG A 215 0.41 -16.06 -17.32
N SER A 216 -0.89 -15.81 -17.38
CA SER A 216 -1.91 -16.87 -17.50
C SER A 216 -1.84 -17.60 -18.85
N LEU A 217 -1.46 -16.91 -19.92
CA LEU A 217 -1.35 -17.48 -21.27
C LEU A 217 -0.02 -18.19 -21.54
N HIS A 218 1.09 -17.65 -21.02
CA HIS A 218 2.44 -18.08 -21.39
C HIS A 218 3.25 -18.67 -20.24
N GLY A 219 2.72 -18.67 -19.01
CA GLY A 219 3.45 -19.07 -17.81
C GLY A 219 4.30 -17.93 -17.24
N GLY A 220 4.76 -18.09 -15.99
CA GLY A 220 5.51 -17.06 -15.27
C GLY A 220 6.93 -16.80 -15.82
N GLU A 221 7.56 -17.79 -16.44
CA GLU A 221 8.94 -17.73 -16.91
C GLU A 221 9.18 -16.66 -18.01
N LEU A 222 8.15 -16.30 -18.77
CA LEU A 222 8.27 -15.26 -19.79
C LEU A 222 8.53 -13.88 -19.15
N GLY A 223 7.92 -13.64 -17.99
CA GLY A 223 8.10 -12.41 -17.22
C GLY A 223 9.52 -12.23 -16.70
N ASP A 224 10.29 -13.31 -16.52
CA ASP A 224 11.69 -13.25 -16.10
C ASP A 224 12.64 -12.78 -17.22
N ARG A 225 12.21 -12.87 -18.48
CA ARG A 225 13.02 -12.54 -19.67
C ARG A 225 12.67 -11.19 -20.28
N ARG A 226 11.62 -10.54 -19.80
CA ARG A 226 11.15 -9.23 -20.28
C ARG A 226 11.26 -8.18 -19.17
N ALA A 227 11.47 -6.94 -19.57
CA ALA A 227 11.61 -5.79 -18.67
C ALA A 227 10.98 -4.53 -19.32
N ALA A 228 9.76 -4.69 -19.85
CA ALA A 228 9.02 -3.62 -20.54
C ALA A 228 8.12 -2.81 -19.60
N ALA A 229 7.66 -3.42 -18.50
CA ALA A 229 6.79 -2.78 -17.53
C ALA A 229 7.52 -1.72 -16.68
N TRP A 230 8.78 -1.94 -16.35
CA TRP A 230 9.55 -1.01 -15.53
C TRP A 230 9.77 0.37 -16.19
N PRO A 231 10.24 0.47 -17.45
CA PRO A 231 10.30 1.76 -18.14
C PRO A 231 8.95 2.48 -18.24
N ARG A 232 7.84 1.72 -18.39
CA ARG A 232 6.48 2.27 -18.40
C ARG A 232 6.13 2.93 -17.06
N LEU A 233 6.45 2.29 -15.93
CA LEU A 233 6.27 2.87 -14.59
C LEU A 233 7.11 4.15 -14.42
N LEU A 234 8.37 4.13 -14.84
CA LEU A 234 9.22 5.32 -14.78
C LEU A 234 8.68 6.46 -15.67
N ALA A 235 8.12 6.14 -16.83
CA ALA A 235 7.52 7.12 -17.73
C ALA A 235 6.28 7.78 -17.10
N VAL A 236 5.37 7.02 -16.47
CA VAL A 236 4.22 7.64 -15.77
C VAL A 236 4.70 8.48 -14.58
N PHE A 237 5.72 8.05 -13.83
CA PHE A 237 6.27 8.88 -12.74
C PHE A 237 6.79 10.23 -13.25
N ALA A 238 7.54 10.21 -14.36
CA ALA A 238 8.03 11.43 -15.00
C ALA A 238 6.90 12.30 -15.56
N ALA A 239 5.87 11.69 -16.16
CA ALA A 239 4.71 12.38 -16.70
C ALA A 239 3.87 13.07 -15.61
N ILE A 240 3.71 12.46 -14.43
CA ILE A 240 3.03 13.11 -13.30
C ILE A 240 3.84 14.31 -12.78
N HIS A 241 5.17 14.18 -12.70
CA HIS A 241 6.02 15.27 -12.21
C HIS A 241 6.09 16.44 -13.19
N GLY A 242 6.43 16.16 -14.46
CA GLY A 242 6.69 17.16 -15.50
C GLY A 242 5.46 17.55 -16.33
N GLY A 243 4.37 16.81 -16.22
CA GLY A 243 3.20 16.92 -17.09
C GLY A 243 3.41 16.29 -18.47
N SER A 244 2.31 16.19 -19.22
CA SER A 244 2.29 15.88 -20.65
C SER A 244 1.41 16.91 -21.36
N THR A 245 1.92 17.47 -22.46
CA THR A 245 1.19 18.42 -23.31
C THR A 245 0.93 17.86 -24.71
N HIS A 246 1.04 16.53 -24.86
CA HIS A 246 0.77 15.86 -26.13
C HIS A 246 -0.71 15.97 -26.51
N ASP A 247 -0.99 16.12 -27.81
CA ASP A 247 -2.36 16.34 -28.32
C ASP A 247 -3.33 15.20 -27.95
N GLU A 248 -2.82 13.97 -27.90
CA GLU A 248 -3.58 12.77 -27.54
C GLU A 248 -3.56 12.44 -26.04
N LEU A 249 -2.74 13.12 -25.24
CA LEU A 249 -2.66 12.88 -23.80
C LEU A 249 -2.15 14.11 -23.06
N TRP A 250 -3.08 14.77 -22.37
CA TRP A 250 -2.78 15.89 -21.50
C TRP A 250 -2.76 15.45 -20.03
N ILE A 251 -1.65 15.72 -19.36
CA ILE A 251 -1.47 15.47 -17.93
C ILE A 251 -0.93 16.78 -17.31
N PRO A 252 -1.58 17.36 -16.29
CA PRO A 252 -1.03 18.49 -15.57
C PRO A 252 0.31 18.15 -14.93
N ALA A 253 1.24 19.11 -14.88
CA ALA A 253 2.45 18.96 -14.08
C ALA A 253 2.11 19.13 -12.59
N TYR A 254 2.05 18.02 -11.84
CA TYR A 254 1.78 18.04 -10.39
C TYR A 254 3.04 18.36 -9.58
N GLY A 255 4.24 18.10 -10.14
CA GLY A 255 5.52 18.34 -9.48
C GLY A 255 5.73 17.48 -8.22
N GLY A 256 6.38 18.07 -7.21
CA GLY A 256 6.61 17.45 -5.91
C GLY A 256 7.80 16.49 -5.86
N SER A 257 8.50 16.45 -4.73
CA SER A 257 9.71 15.62 -4.53
C SER A 257 9.44 14.12 -4.58
N LEU A 258 8.17 13.70 -4.42
CA LEU A 258 7.80 12.30 -4.50
C LEU A 258 8.00 11.76 -5.91
N PHE A 259 7.53 12.45 -6.94
CA PHE A 259 7.60 12.01 -8.34
C PHE A 259 8.81 12.55 -9.11
N ASP A 260 9.65 13.39 -8.49
CA ASP A 260 10.86 13.94 -9.12
C ASP A 260 11.80 12.82 -9.63
N PRO A 261 12.00 12.68 -10.96
CA PRO A 261 12.90 11.69 -11.52
C PRO A 261 14.37 11.97 -11.22
N ALA A 262 14.74 13.23 -10.92
CA ALA A 262 16.11 13.62 -10.58
C ALA A 262 16.55 13.15 -9.19
N ARG A 263 15.62 12.71 -8.33
CA ARG A 263 15.93 12.20 -6.98
C ARG A 263 16.69 10.87 -7.03
N PHE A 264 16.33 9.98 -7.96
CA PHE A 264 16.93 8.66 -8.13
C PHE A 264 17.15 8.33 -9.62
N PRO A 265 18.03 9.08 -10.32
CA PRO A 265 18.17 8.98 -11.77
C PRO A 265 18.68 7.59 -12.23
N TRP A 266 19.42 6.90 -11.36
CA TRP A 266 19.98 5.57 -11.64
C TRP A 266 18.91 4.48 -11.82
N LEU A 267 17.68 4.67 -11.33
CA LEU A 267 16.57 3.71 -11.54
C LEU A 267 16.25 3.49 -13.03
N THR A 268 16.57 4.46 -13.89
CA THR A 268 16.40 4.35 -15.35
C THR A 268 17.32 3.31 -15.99
N GLY A 269 18.47 3.01 -15.36
CA GLY A 269 19.40 1.98 -15.80
C GLY A 269 19.04 0.57 -15.32
N ALA A 270 18.14 0.45 -14.34
CA ALA A 270 17.73 -0.85 -13.80
C ALA A 270 16.73 -1.54 -14.75
N LYS A 271 17.07 -2.77 -15.16
CA LYS A 271 16.21 -3.62 -16.00
C LYS A 271 15.38 -4.58 -15.15
N VAL A 272 14.53 -4.02 -14.28
CA VAL A 272 13.62 -4.79 -13.43
C VAL A 272 12.68 -5.61 -14.32
N THR A 273 12.61 -6.92 -14.07
CA THR A 273 11.84 -7.85 -14.90
C THR A 273 10.34 -7.64 -14.75
N ASP A 274 9.57 -8.03 -15.78
CA ASP A 274 8.12 -7.93 -15.79
C ASP A 274 7.49 -8.83 -14.72
N ARG A 275 8.12 -9.96 -14.37
CA ARG A 275 7.70 -10.80 -13.24
C ARG A 275 7.81 -10.04 -11.91
N VAL A 276 8.91 -9.32 -11.68
CA VAL A 276 9.08 -8.53 -10.46
C VAL A 276 8.08 -7.39 -10.40
N VAL A 277 7.86 -6.68 -11.52
CA VAL A 277 6.83 -5.63 -11.57
C VAL A 277 5.44 -6.22 -11.30
N PHE A 278 5.11 -7.36 -11.90
CA PHE A 278 3.84 -8.04 -11.63
C PHE A 278 3.67 -8.35 -10.14
N GLU A 279 4.63 -9.02 -9.50
CA GLU A 279 4.47 -9.40 -8.08
C GLU A 279 4.41 -8.18 -7.15
N ILE A 280 5.11 -7.10 -7.48
CA ILE A 280 4.95 -5.81 -6.78
C ILE A 280 3.52 -5.28 -6.94
N LEU A 281 2.98 -5.27 -8.15
CA LEU A 281 1.63 -4.78 -8.41
C LEU A 281 0.55 -5.68 -7.79
N ASP A 282 0.67 -7.01 -7.89
CA ASP A 282 -0.26 -7.96 -7.25
C ASP A 282 -0.22 -7.82 -5.73
N ALA A 283 0.95 -7.59 -5.13
CA ALA A 283 1.06 -7.31 -3.70
C ALA A 283 0.33 -6.02 -3.26
N LEU A 284 0.20 -5.04 -4.15
CA LEU A 284 -0.51 -3.78 -3.89
C LEU A 284 -2.01 -3.85 -4.24
N LEU A 285 -2.39 -4.65 -5.23
CA LEU A 285 -3.75 -4.72 -5.78
C LEU A 285 -4.57 -5.90 -5.26
N VAL A 286 -3.93 -6.94 -4.73
CA VAL A 286 -4.59 -8.17 -4.29
C VAL A 286 -4.19 -8.47 -2.85
N LEU A 287 -5.15 -8.36 -1.93
CA LEU A 287 -4.97 -8.77 -0.55
C LEU A 287 -5.00 -10.30 -0.45
N ARG A 288 -3.93 -10.88 0.11
CA ARG A 288 -3.83 -12.30 0.40
C ARG A 288 -3.99 -12.51 1.91
N ARG A 289 -5.17 -12.98 2.33
CA ARG A 289 -5.49 -13.22 3.74
C ARG A 289 -5.54 -14.70 4.05
N LYS A 290 -5.05 -15.11 5.22
CA LYS A 290 -5.03 -16.52 5.59
C LYS A 290 -6.44 -17.10 5.71
N GLY A 291 -6.72 -18.17 4.96
CA GLY A 291 -8.02 -18.84 4.96
C GLY A 291 -9.15 -18.08 4.24
N LYS A 292 -8.85 -16.91 3.67
CA LYS A 292 -9.74 -16.16 2.77
C LYS A 292 -9.06 -16.15 1.39
N GLY A 293 -9.83 -16.16 0.31
CA GLY A 293 -9.27 -16.17 -1.05
C GLY A 293 -8.51 -14.89 -1.38
N ARG A 294 -8.08 -14.76 -2.64
CA ARG A 294 -7.58 -13.51 -3.22
C ARG A 294 -8.72 -12.48 -3.20
N GLU A 295 -8.49 -11.32 -2.60
CA GLU A 295 -9.45 -10.22 -2.55
C GLU A 295 -8.85 -8.98 -3.22
N ALA A 296 -9.58 -8.38 -4.15
CA ALA A 296 -9.13 -7.14 -4.79
C ALA A 296 -9.11 -5.99 -3.78
N MET A 297 -8.02 -5.23 -3.75
CA MET A 297 -7.86 -4.06 -2.91
C MET A 297 -8.59 -2.87 -3.54
N SER A 298 -9.27 -2.06 -2.72
CA SER A 298 -9.83 -0.77 -3.17
C SER A 298 -9.18 0.38 -2.42
N TYR A 299 -8.57 1.29 -3.19
CA TYR A 299 -7.94 2.50 -2.69
C TYR A 299 -8.94 3.64 -2.44
N LYS A 300 -10.20 3.58 -2.93
CA LYS A 300 -11.26 4.56 -2.60
C LYS A 300 -11.54 4.73 -1.12
N GLY A 301 -11.46 3.63 -0.37
CA GLY A 301 -11.80 3.59 1.06
C GLY A 301 -10.63 3.84 2.01
N LEU A 302 -9.42 4.01 1.47
CA LEU A 302 -8.21 4.27 2.26
C LEU A 302 -8.08 5.76 2.57
N ASP A 303 -8.01 6.09 3.86
CA ASP A 303 -7.70 7.45 4.31
C ASP A 303 -6.19 7.70 4.33
N VAL A 304 -5.78 8.97 4.29
CA VAL A 304 -4.38 9.41 4.33
C VAL A 304 -3.67 8.89 5.58
N GLU A 305 -4.34 8.85 6.72
CA GLU A 305 -3.80 8.31 7.97
C GLU A 305 -3.47 6.80 7.86
N GLN A 306 -4.33 6.04 7.18
CA GLN A 306 -4.16 4.60 6.99
C GLN A 306 -2.98 4.27 6.08
N ILE A 307 -2.82 5.07 5.02
CA ILE A 307 -1.64 5.03 4.15
C ILE A 307 -0.39 5.42 4.96
N GLY A 308 -0.49 6.41 5.84
CA GLY A 308 0.58 6.81 6.76
C GLY A 308 1.05 5.66 7.66
N HIS A 309 0.12 4.92 8.28
CA HIS A 309 0.45 3.77 9.13
C HIS A 309 1.17 2.65 8.38
N VAL A 310 0.82 2.41 7.11
CA VAL A 310 1.50 1.44 6.25
C VAL A 310 2.98 1.80 6.10
N TYR A 311 3.30 3.09 5.94
CA TYR A 311 4.68 3.54 5.76
C TYR A 311 5.46 3.72 7.07
N GLU A 312 4.79 4.02 8.19
CA GLU A 312 5.45 4.19 9.49
C GLU A 312 6.23 2.92 9.88
N GLY A 313 5.62 1.75 9.70
CA GLY A 313 6.28 0.46 9.95
C GLY A 313 7.50 0.21 9.05
N LEU A 314 7.59 0.86 7.90
CA LEU A 314 8.73 0.73 6.98
C LEU A 314 9.90 1.63 7.35
N LEU A 315 9.71 2.66 8.19
CA LEU A 315 10.80 3.56 8.59
C LEU A 315 11.83 2.89 9.50
N GLU A 316 11.46 1.77 10.11
CA GLU A 316 12.35 0.96 10.96
C GLU A 316 13.34 0.10 10.18
N TYR A 317 13.35 0.17 8.85
CA TYR A 317 14.23 -0.66 8.02
C TYR A 317 15.25 0.18 7.25
N GLY A 318 16.25 -0.51 6.72
CA GLY A 318 17.25 0.03 5.81
C GLY A 318 17.86 -1.09 4.98
N CYS A 319 18.84 -0.75 4.13
CA CYS A 319 19.64 -1.77 3.45
C CYS A 319 21.08 -1.73 3.91
N GLU A 320 21.68 -2.90 3.99
CA GLU A 320 23.10 -3.10 4.25
C GLU A 320 23.70 -4.04 3.19
N ARG A 321 24.99 -3.89 2.91
CA ARG A 321 25.71 -4.77 1.98
C ARG A 321 26.15 -5.99 2.79
N ALA A 322 25.72 -7.17 2.37
CA ALA A 322 26.09 -8.44 2.95
C ALA A 322 27.56 -8.75 2.64
N ASP A 323 28.38 -8.95 3.66
CA ASP A 323 29.78 -9.37 3.56
C ASP A 323 29.92 -10.91 3.46
N GLU A 324 28.95 -11.63 4.01
CA GLU A 324 28.79 -13.08 3.89
C GLU A 324 27.38 -13.44 3.32
N PRO A 325 27.07 -14.71 3.02
CA PRO A 325 25.72 -15.08 2.60
C PRO A 325 24.69 -14.91 3.73
N TYR A 326 23.52 -14.36 3.41
CA TYR A 326 22.39 -14.22 4.33
C TYR A 326 21.17 -15.01 3.85
N LEU A 327 20.33 -15.40 4.81
CA LEU A 327 19.05 -16.06 4.56
C LEU A 327 17.90 -15.23 5.11
N GLY A 328 16.85 -15.07 4.33
CA GLY A 328 15.56 -14.55 4.80
C GLY A 328 14.81 -15.65 5.55
N ILE A 329 14.57 -15.44 6.84
CA ILE A 329 13.91 -16.42 7.73
C ILE A 329 12.54 -15.89 8.11
N ALA A 330 11.53 -16.72 7.87
CA ALA A 330 10.16 -16.51 8.34
C ALA A 330 9.60 -17.82 8.88
N LEU A 331 9.40 -17.90 10.19
CA LEU A 331 8.75 -19.03 10.83
C LEU A 331 7.51 -18.56 11.58
N GLY A 332 6.69 -17.80 10.86
CA GLY A 332 5.46 -17.23 11.37
C GLY A 332 4.23 -17.97 10.85
N ARG A 333 3.13 -17.96 11.63
CA ARG A 333 1.81 -18.35 11.12
C ARG A 333 1.32 -17.42 10.00
N ASP A 334 1.93 -16.24 9.84
CA ASP A 334 1.47 -15.15 8.99
C ASP A 334 2.51 -14.71 7.93
N GLY A 335 3.53 -15.52 7.62
CA GLY A 335 4.55 -15.17 6.62
C GLY A 335 5.29 -13.88 6.94
N GLN A 336 5.58 -13.66 8.23
CA GLN A 336 6.33 -12.48 8.64
C GLN A 336 7.77 -12.62 8.22
N TYR A 337 8.31 -11.61 7.54
CA TYR A 337 9.75 -11.39 7.40
C TYR A 337 10.34 -11.19 8.81
N GLU A 338 10.76 -12.27 9.47
CA GLU A 338 11.08 -12.28 10.90
C GLU A 338 12.54 -11.87 11.13
N ALA A 339 13.45 -12.34 10.29
CA ALA A 339 14.85 -11.92 10.34
C ALA A 339 15.59 -12.20 9.02
N VAL A 340 16.62 -11.40 8.75
CA VAL A 340 17.65 -11.73 7.75
C VAL A 340 18.93 -12.00 8.52
N LEU A 341 19.38 -13.25 8.49
CA LEU A 341 20.50 -13.69 9.32
C LEU A 341 21.67 -14.18 8.48
N PRO A 342 22.92 -13.95 8.93
CA PRO A 342 24.09 -14.53 8.28
C PRO A 342 24.06 -16.05 8.37
N LEU A 343 24.43 -16.73 7.28
CA LEU A 343 24.48 -18.20 7.22
C LEU A 343 25.44 -18.76 8.28
N ARG A 344 26.57 -18.09 8.52
CA ARG A 344 27.56 -18.55 9.52
C ARG A 344 27.04 -18.51 10.95
N GLU A 345 26.16 -17.59 11.29
CA GLU A 345 25.51 -17.57 12.61
C GLU A 345 24.64 -18.82 12.79
N LEU A 346 23.87 -19.19 11.77
CA LEU A 346 23.05 -20.41 11.79
C LEU A 346 23.90 -21.67 11.91
N GLU A 347 24.99 -21.76 11.14
CA GLU A 347 25.97 -22.86 11.22
C GLU A 347 26.57 -22.97 12.63
N THR A 348 26.92 -21.83 13.23
CA THR A 348 27.47 -21.77 14.59
C THR A 348 26.46 -22.24 15.64
N TRP A 349 25.21 -21.78 15.55
CA TRP A 349 24.17 -22.18 16.49
C TRP A 349 23.77 -23.65 16.32
N GLN A 350 23.81 -24.18 15.09
CA GLN A 350 23.59 -25.60 14.84
C GLN A 350 24.69 -26.45 15.47
N ALA A 351 25.96 -26.08 15.25
CA ALA A 351 27.11 -26.79 15.82
C ALA A 351 27.11 -26.76 17.37
N ALA A 352 26.65 -25.65 17.96
CA ALA A 352 26.49 -25.50 19.41
C ALA A 352 25.25 -26.20 19.99
N GLY A 353 24.35 -26.71 19.15
CA GLY A 353 23.06 -27.30 19.58
C GLY A 353 22.09 -26.28 20.20
N SER A 354 22.29 -24.98 19.95
CA SER A 354 21.48 -23.89 20.51
C SER A 354 20.56 -23.19 19.50
N ILE A 355 20.55 -23.64 18.24
CA ILE A 355 19.84 -23.00 17.12
C ILE A 355 18.38 -22.63 17.43
N GLU A 356 17.64 -23.50 18.10
CA GLU A 356 16.23 -23.25 18.44
C GLU A 356 16.04 -22.07 19.41
N ARG A 357 16.96 -21.94 20.38
CA ARG A 357 16.91 -20.86 21.38
C ARG A 357 17.29 -19.54 20.72
N GLU A 358 18.40 -19.53 20.00
CA GLU A 358 18.94 -18.33 19.36
C GLU A 358 18.00 -17.83 18.25
N LEU A 359 17.46 -18.72 17.42
CA LEU A 359 16.45 -18.35 16.42
C LEU A 359 15.19 -17.79 17.05
N LYS A 360 14.71 -18.37 18.15
CA LYS A 360 13.54 -17.83 18.87
C LYS A 360 13.80 -16.42 19.40
N GLU A 361 15.00 -16.15 19.90
CA GLU A 361 15.39 -14.83 20.37
C GLU A 361 15.54 -13.84 19.21
N ALA A 362 16.11 -14.27 18.08
CA ALA A 362 16.33 -13.44 16.90
C ALA A 362 15.02 -13.10 16.14
N THR A 363 14.07 -14.04 16.06
CA THR A 363 12.80 -13.89 15.33
C THR A 363 11.67 -13.36 16.22
N GLY A 364 11.74 -13.55 17.54
CA GLY A 364 10.79 -13.02 18.53
C GLY A 364 9.39 -13.64 18.53
N VAL A 365 9.00 -14.39 17.49
CA VAL A 365 7.60 -14.83 17.26
C VAL A 365 7.47 -16.36 17.16
N THR A 366 8.53 -17.08 16.77
CA THR A 366 8.46 -18.51 16.47
C THR A 366 8.49 -19.40 17.72
N SER A 367 7.64 -20.44 17.75
CA SER A 367 7.75 -21.50 18.76
C SER A 367 8.87 -22.49 18.41
N VAL A 368 9.60 -22.97 19.43
CA VAL A 368 10.68 -23.97 19.27
C VAL A 368 10.22 -25.22 18.49
N ALA A 369 8.96 -25.64 18.70
CA ALA A 369 8.38 -26.79 17.99
C ALA A 369 8.25 -26.56 16.47
N GLN A 370 7.95 -25.33 16.04
CA GLN A 370 7.90 -24.99 14.61
C GLN A 370 9.30 -24.97 14.00
N ILE A 371 10.29 -24.43 14.72
CA ILE A 371 11.69 -24.41 14.27
C ILE A 371 12.20 -25.85 14.06
N ARG A 372 11.96 -26.75 15.04
CA ARG A 372 12.31 -28.17 14.91
C ARG A 372 11.68 -28.80 13.68
N LYS A 373 10.37 -28.63 13.52
CA LYS A 373 9.64 -29.20 12.39
C LYS A 373 10.18 -28.71 11.03
N ALA A 374 10.56 -27.44 10.95
CA ALA A 374 11.16 -26.85 9.76
C ALA A 374 12.54 -27.46 9.45
N LEU A 375 13.38 -27.65 10.48
CA LEU A 375 14.70 -28.28 10.34
C LEU A 375 14.62 -29.78 10.01
N ASP A 376 13.67 -30.51 10.59
CA ASP A 376 13.51 -31.97 10.36
C ASP A 376 13.18 -32.30 8.89
N GLY A 377 12.55 -31.38 8.17
CA GLY A 377 12.24 -31.50 6.74
C GLY A 377 13.29 -30.91 5.80
N ALA A 378 14.34 -30.30 6.33
CA ALA A 378 15.41 -29.67 5.55
C ALA A 378 16.49 -30.68 5.14
N GLY A 379 17.37 -30.29 4.22
CA GLY A 379 18.54 -31.08 3.82
C GLY A 379 18.61 -31.49 2.34
N THR A 380 17.59 -31.18 1.55
CA THR A 380 17.60 -31.42 0.09
C THR A 380 17.86 -30.13 -0.66
N VAL A 381 18.83 -30.13 -1.57
CA VAL A 381 19.05 -29.03 -2.51
C VAL A 381 17.99 -29.14 -3.62
N THR A 382 17.07 -28.19 -3.67
CA THR A 382 16.11 -28.06 -4.78
C THR A 382 16.70 -27.21 -5.91
N ALA A 383 16.10 -27.27 -7.10
CA ALA A 383 16.54 -26.46 -8.23
C ALA A 383 16.35 -24.96 -7.94
N GLU A 384 15.27 -24.60 -7.25
CA GLU A 384 14.97 -23.24 -6.83
C GLU A 384 16.00 -22.73 -5.82
N LEU A 385 16.37 -23.55 -4.83
CA LEU A 385 17.40 -23.19 -3.86
C LEU A 385 18.76 -22.97 -4.54
N HIS A 386 19.11 -23.85 -5.47
CA HIS A 386 20.36 -23.74 -6.24
C HIS A 386 20.38 -22.46 -7.10
N ALA A 387 19.29 -22.14 -7.78
CA ALA A 387 19.14 -20.91 -8.54
C ALA A 387 19.24 -19.66 -7.64
N SER A 388 18.56 -19.65 -6.49
CA SER A 388 18.64 -18.55 -5.50
C SER A 388 20.03 -18.39 -4.89
N ALA A 389 20.80 -19.48 -4.77
CA ALA A 389 22.20 -19.46 -4.37
C ALA A 389 23.16 -18.97 -5.46
N GLY A 390 22.66 -18.50 -6.61
CA GLY A 390 23.49 -18.02 -7.72
C GLY A 390 24.15 -19.14 -8.52
N ASN A 391 23.55 -20.34 -8.53
CA ASN A 391 24.09 -21.56 -9.13
C ASN A 391 25.43 -22.02 -8.50
N ASP A 392 25.65 -21.67 -7.23
CA ASP A 392 26.81 -22.12 -6.45
C ASP A 392 26.46 -23.41 -5.69
N ASP A 393 27.04 -24.52 -6.13
CA ASP A 393 26.84 -25.85 -5.54
C ASP A 393 27.25 -25.92 -4.06
N GLU A 394 28.34 -25.23 -3.68
CA GLU A 394 28.85 -25.23 -2.32
C GLU A 394 27.92 -24.44 -1.40
N LEU A 395 27.51 -23.25 -1.85
CA LEU A 395 26.56 -22.44 -1.09
C LEU A 395 25.21 -23.15 -0.94
N ALA A 396 24.68 -23.75 -2.00
CA ALA A 396 23.42 -24.49 -1.95
C ALA A 396 23.50 -25.67 -0.96
N ALA A 397 24.62 -26.42 -0.95
CA ALA A 397 24.84 -27.51 -0.02
C ALA A 397 24.92 -27.03 1.44
N ARG A 398 25.53 -25.87 1.70
CA ARG A 398 25.58 -25.25 3.03
C ARG A 398 24.23 -24.76 3.53
N ILE A 399 23.36 -24.29 2.62
CA ILE A 399 22.02 -23.81 2.97
C ILE A 399 21.04 -24.98 3.15
N ALA A 400 21.25 -26.11 2.47
CA ALA A 400 20.33 -27.25 2.49
C ALA A 400 19.85 -27.66 3.90
N PRO A 401 20.70 -27.76 4.96
CA PRO A 401 20.27 -28.07 6.32
C PRO A 401 19.32 -27.05 6.94
N PHE A 402 19.29 -25.84 6.42
CA PHE A 402 18.45 -24.73 6.88
C PHE A 402 17.29 -24.42 5.92
N ALA A 403 17.17 -25.12 4.79
CA ALA A 403 16.23 -24.80 3.73
C ALA A 403 14.77 -24.69 4.21
N GLY A 404 14.36 -25.50 5.20
CA GLY A 404 13.02 -25.41 5.78
C GLY A 404 12.76 -24.16 6.63
N LEU A 405 13.80 -23.39 6.97
CA LEU A 405 13.71 -22.10 7.65
C LEU A 405 13.63 -20.92 6.68
N VAL A 406 14.05 -21.11 5.43
CA VAL A 406 14.13 -20.06 4.43
C VAL A 406 12.72 -19.75 3.94
N ASP A 407 12.35 -18.48 3.99
CA ASP A 407 11.08 -18.01 3.44
C ASP A 407 11.18 -17.85 1.93
N ASP A 408 10.03 -17.94 1.27
CA ASP A 408 9.92 -17.59 -0.14
C ASP A 408 9.63 -16.10 -0.29
N ASP A 409 10.13 -15.48 -1.35
CA ASP A 409 9.73 -14.12 -1.73
C ASP A 409 8.34 -14.11 -2.42
N LEU A 410 7.89 -12.94 -2.87
CA LEU A 410 6.60 -12.83 -3.57
C LEU A 410 6.53 -13.66 -4.86
N ARG A 411 7.66 -14.03 -5.46
CA ARG A 411 7.75 -14.86 -6.66
C ARG A 411 7.68 -16.36 -6.34
N GLY A 412 7.69 -16.72 -5.06
CA GLY A 412 7.76 -18.12 -4.59
C GLY A 412 9.18 -18.69 -4.64
N GLU A 413 10.21 -17.83 -4.60
CA GLU A 413 11.62 -18.26 -4.65
C GLU A 413 12.28 -18.14 -3.27
N PRO A 414 13.14 -19.09 -2.87
CA PRO A 414 13.82 -19.03 -1.58
C PRO A 414 14.67 -17.76 -1.45
N GLN A 415 14.51 -17.05 -0.32
CA GLN A 415 15.22 -15.81 -0.03
C GLN A 415 16.67 -16.07 0.39
N VAL A 416 17.53 -16.25 -0.61
CA VAL A 416 18.98 -16.39 -0.43
C VAL A 416 19.68 -15.15 -0.96
N PHE A 417 20.59 -14.61 -0.16
CA PHE A 417 21.36 -13.43 -0.50
C PHE A 417 22.85 -13.79 -0.48
N PRO A 418 23.47 -14.08 -1.64
CA PRO A 418 24.91 -14.34 -1.72
C PRO A 418 25.75 -13.15 -1.22
N ALA A 419 27.01 -13.39 -0.87
CA ALA A 419 27.93 -12.32 -0.47
C ALA A 419 27.99 -11.20 -1.52
N GLY A 420 28.06 -9.95 -1.06
CA GLY A 420 27.99 -8.76 -1.92
C GLY A 420 26.57 -8.31 -2.29
N SER A 421 25.53 -9.04 -1.86
CA SER A 421 24.14 -8.63 -2.04
C SER A 421 23.77 -7.46 -1.13
N MET A 422 22.85 -6.61 -1.58
CA MET A 422 22.13 -5.69 -0.70
C MET A 422 20.96 -6.43 -0.04
N VAL A 423 20.87 -6.32 1.28
CA VAL A 423 19.84 -6.98 2.09
C VAL A 423 19.05 -5.94 2.87
N MET A 424 17.74 -6.14 2.99
CA MET A 424 16.87 -5.30 3.81
C MET A 424 16.91 -5.78 5.26
N VAL A 425 17.34 -4.92 6.17
CA VAL A 425 17.49 -5.23 7.60
C VAL A 425 16.77 -4.21 8.46
N ARG A 426 16.39 -4.59 9.68
CA ARG A 426 15.75 -3.67 10.63
C ARG A 426 16.80 -2.77 11.29
N SER A 427 16.62 -1.46 11.14
CA SER A 427 17.40 -0.37 11.73
C SER A 427 17.31 -0.41 13.26
N GLY A 428 18.19 -1.19 13.91
CA GLY A 428 18.20 -1.34 15.38
C GLY A 428 18.81 -2.63 15.89
N ASN A 429 18.90 -3.69 15.05
CA ASN A 429 19.50 -4.98 15.41
C ASN A 429 21.04 -5.00 15.44
N ARG A 430 21.69 -3.82 15.47
CA ARG A 430 23.14 -3.65 15.70
C ARG A 430 23.67 -4.24 17.02
N ARG A 431 22.80 -4.82 17.85
CA ARG A 431 23.23 -5.57 19.05
C ARG A 431 23.73 -6.98 18.75
N ASN A 432 23.43 -7.57 17.59
CA ASN A 432 23.85 -8.94 17.25
C ASN A 432 24.99 -9.06 16.23
N THR A 433 25.35 -8.01 15.49
CA THR A 433 26.58 -8.01 14.66
C THR A 433 27.81 -7.76 15.54
N GLY A 434 28.08 -8.71 16.44
CA GLY A 434 29.23 -8.71 17.32
C GLY A 434 30.49 -9.19 16.60
N THR A 435 31.10 -8.36 15.74
CA THR A 435 32.57 -8.21 15.65
C THR A 435 32.99 -7.06 14.71
N HIS A 436 34.02 -6.35 15.16
CA HIS A 436 34.62 -5.11 14.64
C HIS A 436 35.08 -5.11 13.16
N TYR A 437 34.85 -3.99 12.44
CA TYR A 437 35.93 -3.07 12.04
C TYR A 437 35.40 -1.70 11.61
N THR A 438 35.83 -0.63 12.30
CA THR A 438 35.79 0.75 11.78
C THR A 438 37.22 1.10 11.41
N PRO A 439 37.57 1.40 10.14
CA PRO A 439 38.85 2.00 9.88
C PRO A 439 38.85 3.39 10.50
N ARG A 440 39.77 3.59 11.45
CA ARG A 440 40.02 4.89 12.08
C ARG A 440 40.47 5.88 11.01
N SER A 441 39.62 6.86 10.70
CA SER A 441 40.07 8.25 10.58
C SER A 441 38.88 9.20 10.67
N TRP A 442 38.70 9.76 11.87
CA TRP A 442 38.17 11.12 11.98
C TRP A 442 39.38 12.06 12.02
N PRO A 443 39.20 13.33 11.62
CA PRO A 443 39.09 14.29 12.71
C PRO A 443 38.00 15.36 12.54
N ARG A 444 37.28 15.51 13.66
CA ARG A 444 36.89 16.75 14.34
C ARG A 444 35.78 17.65 13.76
N ARG A 445 34.71 17.67 14.58
CA ARG A 445 34.03 18.82 15.23
C ARG A 445 33.56 19.97 14.32
N SER A 446 32.25 20.21 14.37
CA SER A 446 31.70 21.07 15.44
C SER A 446 30.21 20.85 15.67
N SER A 447 29.89 20.79 16.94
CA SER A 447 28.58 20.81 17.61
C SER A 447 27.70 22.00 17.24
N SER A 448 26.41 21.77 17.02
CA SER A 448 25.34 22.28 17.92
C SER A 448 23.95 21.85 17.40
N THR A 449 23.22 21.16 18.27
CA THR A 449 21.77 20.93 18.18
C THR A 449 21.05 21.98 19.07
N PRO A 450 19.71 22.09 19.06
CA PRO A 450 19.01 23.31 18.65
C PRO A 450 18.19 23.92 19.81
N SER A 451 17.57 25.09 19.60
CA SER A 451 16.30 25.44 20.24
C SER A 451 15.61 26.66 19.61
N PRO A 452 14.27 26.79 19.78
CA PRO A 452 13.38 27.52 18.89
C PRO A 452 13.02 28.90 19.44
N HIS A 453 12.76 29.87 18.57
CA HIS A 453 12.10 31.12 18.97
C HIS A 453 11.07 31.59 17.94
N CYS A 454 9.79 31.41 18.30
CA CYS A 454 8.71 32.28 17.87
C CYS A 454 8.83 33.64 18.58
N ALA A 455 8.85 34.74 17.83
CA ALA A 455 8.31 36.04 18.24
C ALA A 455 8.15 36.99 17.02
N SER A 456 6.92 37.42 16.79
CA SER A 456 6.52 38.65 16.08
C SER A 456 5.90 39.59 17.15
N PRO A 457 5.52 40.88 16.94
CA PRO A 457 5.64 41.80 15.80
C PRO A 457 6.19 43.20 16.18
N ARG A 458 6.51 44.05 15.18
CA ARG A 458 6.52 45.55 15.20
C ARG A 458 6.95 46.01 13.79
N GLY A 459 6.41 47.02 13.12
CA GLY A 459 5.37 48.00 13.39
C GLY A 459 5.22 48.89 12.13
N ARG A 460 4.01 49.35 11.86
CA ARG A 460 3.66 50.26 10.76
C ARG A 460 4.40 51.59 10.84
N ARG A 461 4.76 52.18 9.70
CA ARG A 461 4.88 53.64 9.55
C ARG A 461 4.45 54.08 8.15
N THR A 462 3.39 54.90 8.12
CA THR A 462 2.82 55.58 6.97
C THR A 462 3.31 57.03 6.85
N ALA A 463 3.29 57.52 5.60
CA ALA A 463 3.09 58.91 5.13
C ALA A 463 4.32 59.83 4.92
N ARG A 464 4.53 60.28 3.67
CA ARG A 464 4.02 61.59 3.17
C ARG A 464 4.27 61.81 1.66
N ARG A 465 3.47 62.73 1.11
CA ARG A 465 3.17 63.05 -0.31
C ARG A 465 3.86 64.35 -0.78
N SER A 466 3.83 64.56 -2.12
CA SER A 466 3.91 65.82 -2.92
C SER A 466 5.29 66.21 -3.49
N ALA A 467 5.48 66.80 -4.69
CA ALA A 467 4.69 67.06 -5.91
C ALA A 467 5.58 67.75 -6.98
N ARG A 468 5.06 67.83 -8.23
CA ARG A 468 5.42 68.67 -9.42
C ARG A 468 6.33 67.99 -10.48
N GLY A 469 6.03 68.02 -11.79
CA GLY A 469 5.05 68.82 -12.56
C GLY A 469 4.72 68.27 -13.96
N ARG A 470 3.58 68.77 -14.48
CA ARG A 470 3.08 68.79 -15.89
C ARG A 470 3.46 70.17 -16.50
N PRO A 471 3.19 70.55 -17.79
CA PRO A 471 2.11 70.10 -18.70
C PRO A 471 2.41 70.07 -20.22
N SER A 472 1.48 69.56 -21.05
CA SER A 472 0.83 70.33 -22.16
C SER A 472 -0.16 69.46 -22.99
N ARG A 473 -1.36 70.03 -23.17
CA ARG A 473 -2.43 69.81 -24.17
C ARG A 473 -2.32 70.98 -25.20
N PRO A 474 -3.12 71.16 -26.28
CA PRO A 474 -4.55 70.85 -26.52
C PRO A 474 -4.82 70.34 -27.98
N GLY A 475 -6.03 70.20 -28.56
CA GLY A 475 -7.45 70.53 -28.29
C GLY A 475 -8.33 69.83 -29.36
N ASN A 476 -9.54 69.39 -29.03
CA ASN A 476 -10.85 70.05 -29.24
C ASN A 476 -11.35 70.12 -30.70
N CYS A 477 -12.42 69.37 -31.00
CA CYS A 477 -13.78 69.87 -31.21
C CYS A 477 -14.79 68.77 -30.82
#